data_AF-A0A7J4EC15-F1
#
_entry.id   AF-A0A7J4EC15-F1
#
_cell.length_a   1.000
_cell.length_b   1.000
_cell.length_c   1.000
_cell.angle_alpha   90.00
_cell.angle_beta   90.00
_cell.angle_gamma   90.00
#
_symmetry.space_group_name_H-M   'P 1'
#
loop_
_entity.id
_entity.type
_entity.pdbx_description
1 polymer ?
#
loop_
_entity_poly.entity_id
_entity_poly.type
_entity_poly.pdbx_seq_one_letter_code
_entity_poly.pdbx_strand_id
1 'polypeptide(L)'
;MKMNSPPHIQKQKSMKKGLVILAIVFLFASIACVNGVEYSANVIEPPVITYDFSTGASSDKWAYRYQHDDKPPATNDVPDIVFTSAQYDKIKVNDDLYQADASSANGYYAIHRFKFEIAEPEVAITKLDILWDGEGYIRWGTRGATLYIWNFETGSYEQLDRSTGSLSKRLHKKMKRIRDIDKLTYRTLEGTITDNIRDYIADDGSLIIIAEQNSPQRRFWWWTFPSRISTDYVKVDISY
;
A
#
# COMPACT_ATOMS: atom_id res chain seq x y z
N MET A 1 -4.76 73.72 21.54
CA MET A 1 -5.17 72.55 22.34
C MET A 1 -4.01 71.56 22.41
N LYS A 2 -3.24 71.61 23.50
CA LYS A 2 -2.18 70.67 23.85
C LYS A 2 -2.75 69.76 24.93
N MET A 3 -2.76 68.44 24.74
CA MET A 3 -3.18 67.49 25.76
C MET A 3 -1.97 67.05 26.59
N ASN A 4 -2.20 67.03 27.90
CA ASN A 4 -1.27 66.79 28.98
C ASN A 4 -0.84 65.31 29.07
N SER A 5 0.43 65.08 29.42
CA SER A 5 0.84 63.89 30.19
C SER A 5 0.60 64.17 31.68
N PRO A 6 0.18 63.20 32.51
CA PRO A 6 1.12 62.42 33.35
C PRO A 6 0.55 61.04 33.79
N PRO A 7 1.04 60.34 34.83
CA PRO A 7 2.41 59.89 35.14
C PRO A 7 2.50 58.35 35.34
N HIS A 8 3.73 57.85 35.46
CA HIS A 8 4.12 56.51 35.89
C HIS A 8 3.90 56.32 37.41
N ILE A 9 3.43 55.14 37.87
CA ILE A 9 3.83 54.44 39.13
C ILE A 9 3.17 53.05 39.18
N GLN A 10 4.00 52.03 39.45
CA GLN A 10 3.64 50.63 39.70
C GLN A 10 3.00 50.41 41.08
N LYS A 11 2.06 49.45 41.17
CA LYS A 11 1.83 48.65 42.39
C LYS A 11 1.53 47.18 42.04
N GLN A 12 2.42 46.30 42.53
CA GLN A 12 2.21 44.85 42.68
C GLN A 12 1.10 44.55 43.70
N LYS A 13 0.23 43.56 43.44
CA LYS A 13 -0.04 42.47 44.40
C LYS A 13 -0.92 41.33 43.84
N SER A 14 -0.54 40.12 44.26
CA SER A 14 -1.35 38.92 44.54
C SER A 14 -1.48 37.85 43.46
N MET A 15 -0.61 36.84 43.58
CA MET A 15 -0.79 35.47 43.09
C MET A 15 -2.08 34.82 43.62
N LYS A 16 -2.70 33.93 42.83
CA LYS A 16 -3.21 32.62 43.27
C LYS A 16 -3.56 31.71 42.07
N LYS A 17 -2.70 30.69 41.89
CA LYS A 17 -2.95 29.28 41.55
C LYS A 17 -3.96 28.93 40.44
N GLY A 18 -3.49 28.18 39.44
CA GLY A 18 -4.25 27.04 38.94
C GLY A 18 -4.11 26.71 37.46
N LEU A 19 -3.47 25.56 37.21
CA LEU A 19 -3.68 24.63 36.10
C LEU A 19 -2.82 24.75 34.83
N VAL A 20 -1.85 23.84 34.83
CA VAL A 20 -1.07 23.23 33.75
C VAL A 20 -1.97 22.69 32.64
N ILE A 21 -1.66 22.97 31.37
CA ILE A 21 -1.85 22.01 30.27
C ILE A 21 -0.57 21.98 29.42
N LEU A 22 -0.14 20.74 29.24
CA LEU A 22 1.12 20.22 28.78
C LEU A 22 1.26 20.36 27.26
N ALA A 23 2.33 21.04 26.80
CA ALA A 23 2.76 20.97 25.41
C ALA A 23 3.64 19.72 25.24
N ILE A 24 3.10 18.65 24.67
CA ILE A 24 3.88 17.51 24.16
C ILE A 24 4.12 17.79 22.68
N VAL A 25 5.26 18.40 22.35
CA VAL A 25 5.76 18.42 20.96
C VAL A 25 7.30 18.49 20.96
N PHE A 26 7.90 17.49 20.33
CA PHE A 26 9.31 17.32 19.93
C PHE A 26 10.39 17.19 21.01
N LEU A 27 10.58 15.95 21.49
CA LEU A 27 11.89 15.52 21.97
C LEU A 27 12.73 15.11 20.74
N PHE A 28 13.44 16.06 20.15
CA PHE A 28 14.65 15.72 19.41
C PHE A 28 15.65 15.13 20.41
N ALA A 29 16.24 14.00 20.07
CA ALA A 29 17.30 13.34 20.83
C ALA A 29 18.40 14.34 21.21
N SER A 30 18.29 14.89 22.41
CA SER A 30 19.32 15.68 23.05
C SER A 30 20.11 14.72 23.91
N ILE A 31 21.31 14.37 23.44
CA ILE A 31 22.27 13.56 24.18
C ILE A 31 22.71 14.39 25.40
N ALA A 32 22.03 14.21 26.53
CA ALA A 32 22.52 14.69 27.82
C ALA A 32 23.59 13.71 28.28
N CYS A 33 24.85 14.04 27.99
CA CYS A 33 26.00 13.33 28.55
C CYS A 33 26.08 13.70 30.05
N VAL A 34 25.48 12.88 30.91
CA VAL A 34 25.72 12.93 32.35
C VAL A 34 26.32 11.58 32.73
N ASN A 35 27.62 11.59 33.05
CA ASN A 35 28.40 10.47 33.60
C ASN A 35 28.83 9.32 32.65
N GLY A 36 28.84 9.52 31.34
CA GLY A 36 29.50 8.55 30.42
C GLY A 36 28.81 7.19 30.34
N VAL A 37 27.52 7.12 30.67
CA VAL A 37 26.68 5.95 30.42
C VAL A 37 25.86 6.24 29.17
N GLU A 38 26.15 5.54 28.08
CA GLU A 38 25.28 5.52 26.90
C GLU A 38 23.97 4.81 27.28
N TYR A 39 22.91 5.59 27.44
CA TYR A 39 21.56 5.04 27.50
C TYR A 39 21.04 4.91 26.08
N SER A 40 21.19 3.73 25.47
CA SER A 40 20.40 3.38 24.29
C SER A 40 18.96 3.15 24.76
N ALA A 41 18.05 4.06 24.42
CA ALA A 41 16.63 3.76 24.52
C ALA A 41 16.36 2.59 23.57
N ASN A 42 16.04 1.41 24.11
CA ASN A 42 15.53 0.31 23.30
C ASN A 42 14.21 0.78 22.69
N VAL A 43 14.23 1.07 21.39
CA VAL A 43 13.00 1.26 20.62
C VAL A 43 12.35 -0.11 20.55
N ILE A 44 11.31 -0.34 21.35
CA ILE A 44 10.48 -1.53 21.25
C ILE A 44 9.60 -1.31 20.03
N GLU A 45 9.89 -2.00 18.92
CA GLU A 45 9.00 -1.99 17.77
C GLU A 45 7.65 -2.61 18.15
N PRO A 46 6.53 -2.07 17.67
CA PRO A 46 5.24 -2.67 17.92
C PRO A 46 5.24 -4.10 17.36
N PRO A 47 4.62 -5.06 18.06
CA PRO A 47 4.48 -6.41 17.55
C PRO A 47 3.74 -6.41 16.20
N VAL A 48 4.15 -7.29 15.29
CA VAL A 48 3.63 -7.39 13.92
C VAL A 48 3.14 -8.81 13.66
N ILE A 49 1.98 -8.94 13.01
CA ILE A 49 1.46 -10.20 12.47
C ILE A 49 1.36 -10.08 10.94
N THR A 50 1.91 -11.06 10.24
CA THR A 50 1.93 -11.10 8.77
C THR A 50 0.85 -12.03 8.24
N TYR A 51 0.01 -11.50 7.36
CA TYR A 51 -0.96 -12.25 6.56
C TYR A 51 -0.44 -12.36 5.12
N ASP A 52 -0.08 -13.56 4.70
CA ASP A 52 0.33 -13.89 3.33
C ASP A 52 -0.22 -15.25 2.89
N PHE A 53 0.12 -15.73 1.69
CA PHE A 53 -0.39 -17.03 1.21
C PHE A 53 0.49 -18.24 1.57
N SER A 54 1.47 -18.09 2.47
CA SER A 54 2.30 -19.21 2.94
C SER A 54 1.48 -20.27 3.69
N THR A 55 0.39 -19.85 4.33
CA THR A 55 -0.58 -20.68 5.04
C THR A 55 -2.00 -20.14 4.82
N GLY A 56 -3.03 -20.94 5.09
CA GLY A 56 -4.43 -20.46 5.10
C GLY A 56 -5.06 -20.12 3.73
N ALA A 57 -4.34 -20.35 2.63
CA ALA A 57 -4.89 -20.17 1.29
C ALA A 57 -6.18 -20.99 1.10
N SER A 58 -7.23 -20.34 0.61
CA SER A 58 -8.59 -20.87 0.45
C SER A 58 -9.38 -21.17 1.74
N SER A 59 -8.87 -20.80 2.93
CA SER A 59 -9.61 -20.95 4.20
C SER A 59 -9.91 -19.64 4.91
N ASP A 60 -8.91 -18.78 5.06
CA ASP A 60 -9.01 -17.45 5.70
C ASP A 60 -8.42 -16.36 4.78
N LYS A 61 -7.87 -16.76 3.62
CA LYS A 61 -7.27 -15.89 2.61
C LYS A 61 -7.63 -16.39 1.22
N TRP A 62 -8.05 -15.50 0.35
CA TRP A 62 -8.43 -15.85 -1.03
C TRP A 62 -7.82 -14.90 -2.06
N ALA A 63 -7.41 -15.44 -3.19
CA ALA A 63 -7.00 -14.70 -4.37
C ALA A 63 -7.96 -14.98 -5.53
N TYR A 64 -8.24 -13.96 -6.33
CA TYR A 64 -9.17 -14.00 -7.45
C TYR A 64 -8.55 -13.36 -8.70
N ARG A 65 -8.94 -13.87 -9.87
CA ARG A 65 -8.53 -13.49 -11.23
C ARG A 65 -9.80 -13.24 -12.05
N TYR A 66 -9.80 -12.54 -13.18
CA TYR A 66 -8.77 -12.49 -14.23
C TYR A 66 -8.67 -11.12 -14.90
N GLN A 67 -9.83 -10.50 -15.17
CA GLN A 67 -9.94 -9.26 -15.91
C GLN A 67 -11.21 -8.48 -15.54
N HIS A 68 -11.22 -7.17 -15.79
CA HIS A 68 -12.39 -6.30 -15.65
C HIS A 68 -12.30 -5.11 -16.62
N ASP A 69 -13.40 -4.44 -16.93
CA ASP A 69 -13.50 -3.33 -17.89
C ASP A 69 -13.56 -1.94 -17.27
N ASP A 70 -13.72 -1.82 -15.95
CA ASP A 70 -13.52 -0.56 -15.21
C ASP A 70 -12.23 -0.59 -14.37
N LYS A 71 -11.65 0.60 -14.16
CA LYS A 71 -10.39 0.77 -13.42
C LYS A 71 -10.47 1.98 -12.46
N PRO A 72 -10.44 1.76 -11.13
CA PRO A 72 -10.61 0.45 -10.47
C PRO A 72 -12.04 -0.10 -10.67
N PRO A 73 -12.30 -1.38 -10.34
CA PRO A 73 -13.67 -1.91 -10.29
C PRO A 73 -14.59 -1.08 -9.37
N ALA A 74 -15.87 -1.00 -9.70
CA ALA A 74 -16.86 -0.26 -8.89
C ALA A 74 -17.27 -1.01 -7.61
N THR A 75 -17.02 -2.32 -7.56
CA THR A 75 -17.39 -3.20 -6.44
C THR A 75 -16.19 -4.04 -6.03
N ASN A 76 -16.20 -4.51 -4.78
CA ASN A 76 -15.13 -5.35 -4.23
C ASN A 76 -15.28 -6.84 -4.55
N ASP A 77 -16.36 -7.23 -5.23
CA ASP A 77 -16.65 -8.60 -5.66
C ASP A 77 -16.16 -8.90 -7.09
N VAL A 78 -15.41 -7.98 -7.72
CA VAL A 78 -14.74 -8.18 -9.02
C VAL A 78 -13.20 -8.15 -8.93
N PRO A 79 -12.49 -9.09 -9.57
CA PRO A 79 -13.00 -10.28 -10.25
C PRO A 79 -13.30 -11.42 -9.26
N ASP A 80 -14.05 -12.44 -9.68
CA ASP A 80 -14.63 -13.47 -8.81
C ASP A 80 -14.10 -14.90 -9.06
N ILE A 81 -13.25 -15.11 -10.06
CA ILE A 81 -12.70 -16.44 -10.35
C ILE A 81 -11.58 -16.74 -9.35
N VAL A 82 -11.82 -17.67 -8.44
CA VAL A 82 -10.85 -18.06 -7.39
C VAL A 82 -9.59 -18.70 -8.00
N PHE A 83 -8.43 -18.42 -7.40
CA PHE A 83 -7.19 -19.13 -7.71
C PHE A 83 -7.30 -20.62 -7.38
N THR A 84 -6.73 -21.45 -8.24
CA THR A 84 -6.54 -22.88 -7.98
C THR A 84 -5.36 -23.13 -7.04
N SER A 85 -5.25 -24.33 -6.47
CA SER A 85 -4.11 -24.72 -5.62
C SER A 85 -2.75 -24.45 -6.29
N ALA A 86 -2.60 -24.82 -7.56
CA ALA A 86 -1.36 -24.60 -8.31
C ALA A 86 -1.05 -23.11 -8.57
N GLN A 87 -2.05 -22.23 -8.49
CA GLN A 87 -1.86 -20.79 -8.59
C GLN A 87 -1.50 -20.18 -7.23
N TYR A 88 -2.06 -20.69 -6.13
CA TYR A 88 -1.58 -20.33 -4.78
C TYR A 88 -0.14 -20.77 -4.54
N ASP A 89 0.27 -21.94 -5.06
CA ASP A 89 1.64 -22.43 -4.96
C ASP A 89 2.68 -21.49 -5.56
N LYS A 90 2.27 -20.60 -6.46
CA LYS A 90 3.12 -19.57 -7.08
C LYS A 90 3.14 -18.24 -6.32
N ILE A 91 2.25 -18.02 -5.36
CA ILE A 91 2.18 -16.75 -4.63
C ILE A 91 2.43 -16.87 -3.13
N LYS A 92 2.76 -18.07 -2.67
CA LYS A 92 2.95 -18.39 -1.25
C LYS A 92 4.33 -18.02 -0.71
N VAL A 93 5.31 -17.77 -1.58
CA VAL A 93 6.67 -17.35 -1.26
C VAL A 93 7.11 -16.35 -2.33
N ASN A 94 7.89 -15.34 -1.96
CA ASN A 94 8.57 -14.47 -2.93
C ASN A 94 9.79 -15.21 -3.49
N ASP A 95 9.66 -15.77 -4.69
CA ASP A 95 10.68 -16.61 -5.32
C ASP A 95 10.85 -16.39 -6.83
N ASP A 96 10.33 -15.27 -7.34
CA ASP A 96 10.28 -14.93 -8.76
C ASP A 96 9.45 -15.92 -9.63
N LEU A 97 8.56 -16.72 -9.04
CA LEU A 97 7.62 -17.58 -9.77
C LEU A 97 6.22 -16.98 -9.82
N TYR A 98 5.94 -16.25 -10.89
CA TYR A 98 4.70 -15.51 -10.98
C TYR A 98 3.47 -16.37 -11.35
N GLN A 99 2.36 -16.14 -10.65
CA GLN A 99 1.05 -16.41 -11.22
C GLN A 99 0.68 -15.27 -12.18
N ALA A 100 0.54 -15.61 -13.45
CA ALA A 100 0.27 -14.65 -14.52
C ALA A 100 -1.10 -14.85 -15.15
N ASP A 101 -1.72 -13.73 -15.50
CA ASP A 101 -3.00 -13.63 -16.16
C ASP A 101 -2.99 -12.51 -17.20
N ALA A 102 -3.83 -12.64 -18.22
CA ALA A 102 -3.92 -11.71 -19.33
C ALA A 102 -5.36 -11.21 -19.46
N SER A 103 -5.63 -10.28 -20.34
CA SER A 103 -7.00 -10.02 -20.78
C SER A 103 -7.31 -10.86 -22.02
N SER A 104 -8.58 -11.16 -22.24
CA SER A 104 -9.11 -11.78 -23.46
C SER A 104 -10.01 -10.84 -24.27
N ALA A 105 -10.56 -9.79 -23.65
CA ALA A 105 -11.49 -8.85 -24.29
C ALA A 105 -10.90 -7.44 -24.45
N ASN A 106 -11.22 -6.76 -25.56
CA ASN A 106 -10.76 -5.39 -25.81
C ASN A 106 -11.37 -4.42 -24.79
N GLY A 107 -10.58 -3.51 -24.23
CA GLY A 107 -11.03 -2.61 -23.17
C GLY A 107 -10.86 -3.17 -21.75
N TYR A 108 -10.54 -4.45 -21.58
CA TYR A 108 -10.37 -5.07 -20.27
C TYR A 108 -8.95 -4.96 -19.73
N TYR A 109 -8.83 -4.65 -18.44
CA TYR A 109 -7.62 -4.71 -17.64
C TYR A 109 -7.44 -6.11 -17.06
N ALA A 110 -6.18 -6.53 -16.89
CA ALA A 110 -5.85 -7.74 -16.17
C ALA A 110 -5.67 -7.38 -14.69
N ILE A 111 -6.26 -8.16 -13.80
CA ILE A 111 -6.42 -7.81 -12.39
C ILE A 111 -6.35 -9.07 -11.51
N HIS A 112 -5.71 -8.95 -10.36
CA HIS A 112 -5.82 -9.88 -9.24
C HIS A 112 -6.43 -9.17 -8.03
N ARG A 113 -7.35 -9.84 -7.34
CA ARG A 113 -7.90 -9.40 -6.05
C ARG A 113 -7.46 -10.35 -4.96
N PHE A 114 -7.17 -9.80 -3.79
CA PHE A 114 -6.83 -10.57 -2.59
C PHE A 114 -7.78 -10.15 -1.46
N LYS A 115 -8.33 -11.15 -0.78
CA LYS A 115 -9.15 -11.03 0.41
C LYS A 115 -8.43 -11.71 1.57
N PHE A 116 -8.25 -11.00 2.67
CA PHE A 116 -7.69 -11.51 3.92
C PHE A 116 -8.72 -11.41 5.02
N GLU A 117 -8.89 -12.45 5.83
CA GLU A 117 -9.60 -12.37 7.11
C GLU A 117 -8.60 -12.01 8.21
N ILE A 118 -8.74 -10.79 8.73
CA ILE A 118 -7.93 -10.26 9.82
C ILE A 118 -8.57 -10.68 11.14
N ALA A 119 -7.83 -11.42 11.95
CA ALA A 119 -8.31 -11.96 13.22
C ALA A 119 -8.23 -10.95 14.38
N GLU A 120 -7.37 -9.94 14.25
CA GLU A 120 -7.19 -8.91 15.25
C GLU A 120 -8.43 -8.01 15.33
N PRO A 121 -8.88 -7.61 16.53
CA PRO A 121 -9.95 -6.64 16.65
C PRO A 121 -9.48 -5.29 16.11
N GLU A 122 -10.26 -4.68 15.23
CA GLU A 122 -9.90 -3.42 14.53
C GLU A 122 -9.43 -2.31 15.47
N VAL A 123 -10.02 -2.21 16.67
CA VAL A 123 -9.66 -1.20 17.68
C VAL A 123 -8.24 -1.36 18.26
N ALA A 124 -7.63 -2.54 18.10
CA ALA A 124 -6.25 -2.80 18.51
C ALA A 124 -5.25 -2.53 17.39
N ILE A 125 -5.69 -2.45 16.14
CA ILE A 125 -4.80 -2.29 15.00
C ILE A 125 -4.37 -0.82 14.90
N THR A 126 -3.06 -0.60 14.89
CA THR A 126 -2.46 0.75 14.81
C THR A 126 -1.87 1.04 13.43
N LYS A 127 -1.60 0.00 12.63
CA LYS A 127 -1.04 0.15 11.28
C LYS A 127 -1.32 -1.07 10.40
N LEU A 128 -1.62 -0.80 9.13
CA LEU A 128 -1.61 -1.77 8.04
C LEU A 128 -0.47 -1.43 7.09
N ASP A 129 0.46 -2.36 6.88
CA ASP A 129 1.47 -2.26 5.82
C ASP A 129 1.19 -3.34 4.77
N ILE A 130 0.87 -2.91 3.56
CA ILE A 130 0.47 -3.77 2.44
C ILE A 130 1.60 -3.80 1.44
N LEU A 131 1.93 -4.99 0.95
CA LEU A 131 2.93 -5.19 -0.09
C LEU A 131 2.36 -6.12 -1.16
N TRP A 132 2.52 -5.72 -2.41
CA TRP A 132 2.31 -6.59 -3.57
C TRP A 132 3.58 -6.60 -4.41
N ASP A 133 4.10 -7.79 -4.70
CA ASP A 133 5.21 -8.00 -5.61
C ASP A 133 4.74 -8.68 -6.90
N GLY A 134 5.15 -8.11 -8.03
CA GLY A 134 4.64 -8.51 -9.32
C GLY A 134 5.01 -7.56 -10.45
N GLU A 135 4.38 -7.79 -11.59
CA GLU A 135 4.51 -6.92 -12.75
C GLU A 135 3.22 -6.79 -13.55
N GLY A 136 3.03 -5.60 -14.11
CA GLY A 136 2.05 -5.38 -15.15
C GLY A 136 2.74 -5.18 -16.50
N TYR A 137 2.39 -5.99 -17.49
CA TYR A 137 2.88 -5.82 -18.86
C TYR A 137 1.77 -5.59 -19.91
N ILE A 138 2.02 -4.65 -20.83
CA ILE A 138 1.32 -4.56 -22.11
C ILE A 138 2.31 -4.13 -23.19
N ARG A 139 2.10 -4.59 -24.42
CA ARG A 139 2.97 -4.22 -25.55
C ARG A 139 2.79 -2.74 -25.94
N TRP A 140 1.54 -2.25 -25.93
CA TRP A 140 1.15 -0.90 -26.34
C TRP A 140 0.21 -0.29 -25.29
N GLY A 141 0.72 0.65 -24.51
CA GLY A 141 0.01 1.27 -23.39
C GLY A 141 0.98 1.63 -22.27
N THR A 142 0.42 2.07 -21.15
CA THR A 142 1.19 2.29 -19.91
C THR A 142 1.42 0.94 -19.26
N ARG A 143 2.70 0.53 -19.12
CA ARG A 143 3.09 -0.67 -18.35
C ARG A 143 3.06 -0.40 -16.85
N GLY A 144 3.22 -1.44 -16.04
CA GLY A 144 3.16 -1.41 -14.59
C GLY A 144 1.79 -1.77 -14.06
N ALA A 145 1.64 -1.69 -12.75
CA ALA A 145 0.39 -1.97 -12.05
C ALA A 145 0.06 -0.83 -11.08
N THR A 146 -1.19 -0.78 -10.68
CA THR A 146 -1.67 0.05 -9.58
C THR A 146 -2.20 -0.87 -8.48
N LEU A 147 -1.77 -0.61 -7.25
CA LEU A 147 -2.22 -1.28 -6.03
C LEU A 147 -3.31 -0.42 -5.39
N TYR A 148 -4.44 -1.05 -5.06
CA TYR A 148 -5.54 -0.39 -4.37
C TYR A 148 -6.01 -1.19 -3.16
N ILE A 149 -6.67 -0.50 -2.24
CA ILE A 149 -7.37 -1.05 -1.08
C ILE A 149 -8.84 -0.65 -1.14
N TRP A 150 -9.74 -1.54 -0.72
CA TRP A 150 -11.16 -1.22 -0.64
C TRP A 150 -11.46 -0.44 0.65
N ASN A 151 -12.10 0.71 0.52
CA ASN A 151 -12.65 1.46 1.64
C ASN A 151 -14.15 1.14 1.75
N PHE A 152 -14.55 0.49 2.84
CA PHE A 152 -15.93 0.09 3.15
C PHE A 152 -16.83 1.26 3.51
N GLU A 153 -16.28 2.34 4.07
CA GLU A 153 -17.04 3.57 4.38
C GLU A 153 -17.44 4.31 3.10
N THR A 154 -16.53 4.43 2.13
CA THR A 154 -16.82 5.10 0.85
C THR A 154 -17.45 4.18 -0.19
N GLY A 155 -17.32 2.86 -0.02
CA GLY A 155 -17.74 1.87 -1.01
C GLY A 155 -16.94 1.98 -2.30
N SER A 156 -15.63 2.27 -2.21
CA SER A 156 -14.76 2.45 -3.38
C SER A 156 -13.31 2.04 -3.11
N TYR A 157 -12.56 1.76 -4.18
CA TYR A 157 -11.13 1.51 -4.10
C TYR A 157 -10.32 2.80 -3.99
N GLU A 158 -9.38 2.84 -3.04
CA GLU A 158 -8.38 3.88 -2.89
C GLU A 158 -7.01 3.41 -3.38
N GLN A 159 -6.30 4.28 -4.09
CA GLN A 159 -4.97 3.94 -4.61
C GLN A 159 -3.92 4.03 -3.51
N LEU A 160 -3.19 2.94 -3.27
CA LEU A 160 -2.06 2.89 -2.37
C LEU A 160 -0.76 3.31 -3.08
N ASP A 161 -0.48 2.67 -4.20
CA ASP A 161 0.73 2.92 -4.98
C ASP A 161 0.53 2.57 -6.46
N ARG A 162 1.38 3.13 -7.30
CA ARG A 162 1.33 2.95 -8.74
C ARG A 162 2.73 2.95 -9.32
N SER A 163 3.08 1.84 -9.96
CA SER A 163 4.22 1.81 -10.85
C SER A 163 3.82 2.20 -12.25
N THR A 164 4.70 2.86 -12.99
CA THR A 164 4.62 2.88 -14.45
C THR A 164 5.93 2.38 -15.02
N GLY A 165 5.85 1.52 -16.04
CA GLY A 165 7.04 1.08 -16.74
C GLY A 165 7.64 2.25 -17.49
N SER A 166 8.61 2.94 -16.90
CA SER A 166 9.46 3.86 -17.61
C SER A 166 10.31 3.04 -18.58
N LEU A 167 9.92 3.03 -19.86
CA LEU A 167 10.92 2.90 -20.91
C LEU A 167 11.91 4.03 -20.64
N SER A 168 13.02 3.74 -19.96
CA SER A 168 14.16 4.63 -19.92
C SER A 168 14.67 4.75 -21.36
N LYS A 169 14.03 5.61 -22.16
CA LYS A 169 14.48 5.99 -23.50
C LYS A 169 15.88 6.61 -23.44
N ARG A 170 16.36 7.03 -22.26
CA ARG A 170 17.74 7.51 -22.04
C ARG A 170 18.77 6.39 -21.89
N LEU A 171 18.41 5.17 -21.47
CA LEU A 171 19.38 4.05 -21.35
C LEU A 171 19.51 3.22 -22.63
N HIS A 172 18.49 3.21 -23.50
CA HIS A 172 18.48 2.36 -24.70
C HIS A 172 19.59 2.66 -25.72
N LYS A 173 20.14 3.89 -25.74
CA LYS A 173 21.24 4.25 -26.66
C LYS A 173 22.64 3.90 -26.12
N LYS A 174 22.80 3.71 -24.80
CA LYS A 174 24.12 3.48 -24.18
C LYS A 174 24.34 2.05 -23.68
N MET A 175 23.27 1.25 -23.48
CA MET A 175 23.35 -0.08 -22.86
C MET A 175 23.22 -1.28 -23.80
N LYS A 176 23.48 -1.14 -25.11
CA LYS A 176 23.50 -2.26 -26.08
C LYS A 176 24.60 -3.32 -25.82
N ARG A 177 25.23 -3.34 -24.63
CA ARG A 177 26.34 -4.26 -24.27
C ARG A 177 26.10 -5.08 -23.00
N ILE A 178 24.99 -4.91 -22.30
CA ILE A 178 24.75 -5.62 -21.04
C ILE A 178 23.51 -6.49 -21.22
N ARG A 179 23.66 -7.81 -21.01
CA ARG A 179 22.62 -8.84 -21.13
C ARG A 179 21.53 -8.76 -20.04
N ASP A 180 21.49 -7.68 -19.27
CA ASP A 180 20.67 -7.53 -18.07
C ASP A 180 19.48 -6.57 -18.24
N ILE A 181 19.10 -6.24 -19.48
CA ILE A 181 18.02 -5.29 -19.79
C ILE A 181 16.62 -5.85 -19.44
N ASP A 182 16.44 -7.17 -19.33
CA ASP A 182 15.15 -7.79 -18.99
C ASP A 182 14.82 -7.78 -17.49
N LYS A 183 15.73 -7.34 -16.60
CA LYS A 183 15.52 -7.37 -15.14
C LYS A 183 14.82 -6.13 -14.55
N LEU A 184 14.22 -5.28 -15.39
CA LEU A 184 13.76 -3.92 -15.04
C LEU A 184 12.23 -3.74 -14.91
N THR A 185 11.46 -4.83 -14.84
CA THR A 185 9.99 -4.77 -14.71
C THR A 185 9.40 -5.37 -13.43
N TYR A 186 10.21 -5.87 -12.51
CA TYR A 186 9.78 -6.24 -11.16
C TYR A 186 9.51 -5.00 -10.33
N ARG A 187 8.32 -4.90 -9.73
CA ARG A 187 7.95 -3.75 -8.92
C ARG A 187 7.09 -4.18 -7.74
N THR A 188 7.73 -4.19 -6.59
CA THR A 188 7.07 -4.07 -5.30
C THR A 188 6.27 -2.78 -5.27
N LEU A 189 4.98 -2.89 -4.98
CA LEU A 189 4.08 -1.78 -4.67
C LEU A 189 3.70 -1.90 -3.20
N GLU A 190 3.69 -0.77 -2.50
CA GLU A 190 3.51 -0.75 -1.05
C GLU A 190 2.48 0.30 -0.63
N GLY A 191 1.80 0.09 0.47
CA GLY A 191 0.90 1.08 1.06
C GLY A 191 0.86 0.97 2.58
N THR A 192 0.88 2.10 3.25
CA THR A 192 0.80 2.18 4.72
C THR A 192 -0.45 2.95 5.13
N ILE A 193 -1.30 2.36 5.96
CA ILE A 193 -2.46 3.00 6.57
C ILE A 193 -2.25 3.06 8.08
N THR A 194 -2.35 4.26 8.66
CA THR A 194 -2.18 4.52 10.11
C THR A 194 -3.38 5.25 10.73
N ASP A 195 -4.28 5.76 9.90
CA ASP A 195 -5.48 6.50 10.31
C ASP A 195 -6.73 5.82 9.74
N ASN A 196 -7.85 5.92 10.45
CA ASN A 196 -9.17 5.39 10.04
C ASN A 196 -9.13 3.92 9.56
N ILE A 197 -8.35 3.07 10.23
CA ILE A 197 -8.13 1.67 9.84
C ILE A 197 -9.44 0.88 9.71
N ARG A 198 -10.43 1.17 10.56
CA ARG A 198 -11.78 0.59 10.52
C ARG A 198 -12.52 0.81 9.20
N ASP A 199 -12.11 1.79 8.39
CA ASP A 199 -12.75 2.05 7.10
C ASP A 199 -12.32 1.01 6.06
N TYR A 200 -11.26 0.22 6.33
CA TYR A 200 -10.65 -0.73 5.38
C TYR A 200 -10.79 -2.20 5.79
N ILE A 201 -11.33 -2.47 6.97
CA ILE A 201 -11.65 -3.81 7.47
C ILE A 201 -13.16 -3.85 7.68
N ALA A 202 -13.82 -4.84 7.11
CA ALA A 202 -15.25 -5.04 7.33
C ALA A 202 -15.53 -5.66 8.70
N ASP A 203 -16.79 -5.57 9.16
CA ASP A 203 -17.25 -6.17 10.42
C ASP A 203 -16.95 -7.68 10.56
N ASP A 204 -16.76 -8.40 9.45
CA ASP A 204 -16.40 -9.83 9.42
C ASP A 204 -14.87 -10.08 9.39
N GLY A 205 -14.06 -9.03 9.53
CA GLY A 205 -12.60 -9.07 9.45
C GLY A 205 -12.05 -9.01 8.02
N SER A 206 -12.89 -8.86 7.00
CA SER A 206 -12.42 -8.84 5.60
C SER A 206 -11.64 -7.58 5.26
N LEU A 207 -10.40 -7.75 4.81
CA LEU A 207 -9.60 -6.74 4.14
C LEU A 207 -9.43 -7.11 2.66
N ILE A 208 -9.67 -6.15 1.76
CA ILE A 208 -9.66 -6.39 0.30
C ILE A 208 -8.69 -5.44 -0.39
N ILE A 209 -7.80 -6.03 -1.18
CA ILE A 209 -6.84 -5.29 -2.02
C ILE A 209 -6.88 -5.82 -3.45
N ILE A 210 -6.50 -4.98 -4.41
CA ILE A 210 -6.35 -5.36 -5.82
C ILE A 210 -5.04 -4.87 -6.39
N ALA A 211 -4.45 -5.67 -7.26
CA ALA A 211 -3.35 -5.27 -8.13
C ALA A 211 -3.83 -5.35 -9.58
N GLU A 212 -3.76 -4.23 -10.29
CA GLU A 212 -4.36 -4.10 -11.61
C GLU A 212 -3.42 -3.44 -12.61
N GLN A 213 -3.31 -4.02 -13.81
CA GLN A 213 -2.57 -3.43 -14.91
C GLN A 213 -3.06 -2.01 -15.24
N ASN A 214 -2.14 -1.10 -15.50
CA ASN A 214 -2.39 0.31 -15.83
C ASN A 214 -3.10 0.59 -17.16
N SER A 215 -3.11 -0.34 -18.10
CA SER A 215 -3.71 -0.15 -19.42
C SER A 215 -4.53 -1.35 -19.88
N PRO A 216 -5.68 -1.13 -20.50
CA PRO A 216 -6.54 -2.21 -20.92
C PRO A 216 -5.99 -2.88 -22.18
N GLN A 217 -6.50 -4.06 -22.49
CA GLN A 217 -6.32 -4.68 -23.80
C GLN A 217 -6.65 -3.69 -24.91
N ARG A 218 -5.78 -3.66 -25.92
CA ARG A 218 -6.04 -2.90 -27.14
C ARG A 218 -6.03 -3.82 -28.34
N ARG A 219 -7.04 -3.68 -29.19
CA ARG A 219 -7.09 -4.28 -30.50
C ARG A 219 -6.92 -3.20 -31.56
N PHE A 220 -5.97 -3.38 -32.45
CA PHE A 220 -5.75 -2.50 -33.59
C PHE A 220 -5.67 -3.33 -34.87
N TRP A 221 -6.66 -3.16 -35.75
CA TRP A 221 -6.86 -3.99 -36.94
C TRP A 221 -6.91 -5.49 -36.57
N TRP A 222 -5.87 -6.25 -36.95
CA TRP A 222 -5.75 -7.68 -36.66
C TRP A 222 -4.82 -8.00 -35.48
N TRP A 223 -4.20 -7.00 -34.85
CA TRP A 223 -3.32 -7.20 -33.70
C TRP A 223 -4.07 -7.02 -32.39
N THR A 224 -3.89 -7.99 -31.48
CA THR A 224 -4.35 -7.92 -30.09
C THR A 224 -3.16 -7.73 -29.18
N PHE A 225 -3.21 -6.69 -28.34
CA PHE A 225 -2.23 -6.40 -27.31
C PHE A 225 -2.89 -6.62 -25.95
N PRO A 226 -2.82 -7.84 -25.39
CA PRO A 226 -3.45 -8.14 -24.12
C PRO A 226 -2.80 -7.34 -23.00
N SER A 227 -3.63 -6.82 -22.11
CA SER A 227 -3.23 -6.42 -20.77
C SER A 227 -2.76 -7.67 -20.03
N ARG A 228 -1.68 -7.58 -19.25
CA ARG A 228 -1.16 -8.69 -18.43
C ARG A 228 -0.80 -8.21 -17.04
N ILE A 229 -1.05 -9.09 -16.08
CA ILE A 229 -0.68 -8.94 -14.68
C ILE A 229 -0.04 -10.24 -14.21
N SER A 230 0.98 -10.13 -13.39
CA SER A 230 1.74 -11.24 -12.82
C SER A 230 1.97 -10.93 -11.34
N THR A 231 1.58 -11.82 -10.44
CA THR A 231 1.85 -11.70 -9.00
C THR A 231 2.85 -12.78 -8.59
N ASP A 232 3.88 -12.39 -7.86
CA ASP A 232 4.82 -13.31 -7.19
C ASP A 232 4.51 -13.41 -5.70
N TYR A 233 4.20 -12.29 -5.04
CA TYR A 233 3.94 -12.32 -3.60
C TYR A 233 3.01 -11.20 -3.19
N VAL A 234 2.27 -11.42 -2.11
CA VAL A 234 1.42 -10.41 -1.50
C VAL A 234 1.32 -10.67 -0.01
N LYS A 235 1.42 -9.60 0.78
CA LYS A 235 1.27 -9.68 2.23
C LYS A 235 0.62 -8.43 2.81
N VAL A 236 0.08 -8.59 4.01
CA VAL A 236 -0.42 -7.52 4.88
C VAL A 236 0.19 -7.72 6.25
N ASP A 237 0.97 -6.74 6.71
CA ASP A 237 1.54 -6.70 8.05
C ASP A 237 0.66 -5.80 8.94
N ILE A 238 0.20 -6.37 10.05
CA ILE A 238 -0.67 -5.73 11.05
C ILE A 238 0.17 -5.39 12.27
N SER A 239 0.20 -4.11 12.68
CA SER A 239 0.84 -3.68 13.94
C SER A 239 -0.20 -3.29 15.00
N TYR A 240 0.11 -3.50 16.27
CA TYR A 240 -0.75 -3.21 17.44
C TYR A 240 0.04 -2.67 18.64
#